data_AF-A0A847D7T1-F1
#
_entry.id   AF-A0A847D7T1-F1
#
_cell.length_a   1.000
_cell.length_b   1.000
_cell.length_c   1.000
_cell.angle_alpha   90.00
_cell.angle_beta   90.00
_cell.angle_gamma   90.00
#
_symmetry.space_group_name_H-M   'P 1'
#
loop_
_entity.id
_entity.type
_entity.pdbx_description
1 polymer ?
#
loop_
_entity_poly.entity_id
_entity_poly.type
_entity_poly.pdbx_seq_one_letter_code
_entity_poly.pdbx_strand_id
1 'polypeptide(L)'
;MKKTAFLLLTICLTVFICASVSGAQAGEASCTREALSKITDQYFESIQAHNTSGLPLSSTAKFTENGIVKEVGKGFWETAGKPLLKRTLIDTQKCTTATIAVIEEPFSSKTVGTGMGGGFGGGAAPGGAKPPAGAPKTFAGAKKPPAGQTGDGNVAALFAGPTELPKEGTVRPILFANRLKVENGKITEIETIIARERDFAFNPQKVLETKDQDWDTILPPEKRAPRKVLANAADNYFALFAEGSTASVPFAKVCDRWENGFLTTGMDHDCSPVTFIKRMGSSMNHGPRRVWVDTEKGISIAFMAFLGGDSVSEQSPTGAGLMDCHMFRVRDGEVDLIHSIVGPRAASMGWPLEPIE
;
A
#
# COMPACT_ATOMS: atom_id res chain seq x y z
N MET A 1 44.48 -47.33 71.10
CA MET A 1 43.35 -47.50 72.04
C MET A 1 42.28 -46.45 71.71
N LYS A 2 41.04 -46.90 71.49
CA LYS A 2 39.73 -46.22 71.71
C LYS A 2 39.47 -44.92 70.92
N LYS A 3 38.62 -45.00 69.87
CA LYS A 3 37.18 -44.60 69.84
C LYS A 3 36.96 -43.08 69.96
N THR A 4 36.38 -42.46 68.93
CA THR A 4 34.98 -41.94 68.94
C THR A 4 34.58 -41.34 67.59
N ALA A 5 33.34 -41.61 67.20
CA ALA A 5 32.64 -41.08 66.05
C ALA A 5 32.19 -39.64 66.28
N PHE A 6 32.01 -38.86 65.20
CA PHE A 6 30.86 -37.96 65.11
C PHE A 6 30.41 -37.81 63.66
N LEU A 7 29.18 -38.30 63.45
CA LEU A 7 28.27 -38.06 62.34
C LEU A 7 28.00 -36.55 62.21
N LEU A 8 27.88 -36.01 60.99
CA LEU A 8 26.86 -35.01 60.64
C LEU A 8 26.90 -34.60 59.15
N LEU A 9 25.80 -34.94 58.48
CA LEU A 9 25.07 -34.18 57.46
C LEU A 9 25.72 -33.89 56.09
N THR A 10 25.45 -34.80 55.17
CA THR A 10 25.41 -34.57 53.71
C THR A 10 24.35 -33.51 53.38
N ILE A 11 24.77 -32.31 52.95
CA ILE A 11 23.92 -31.37 52.22
C ILE A 11 24.36 -31.43 50.76
N CYS A 12 23.67 -32.26 49.96
CA CYS A 12 23.72 -32.17 48.51
C CYS A 12 23.00 -30.88 48.09
N LEU A 13 23.76 -29.82 47.86
CA LEU A 13 23.24 -28.63 47.16
C LEU A 13 23.29 -28.92 45.65
N THR A 14 22.21 -29.49 45.13
CA THR A 14 21.97 -29.58 43.68
C THR A 14 21.78 -28.18 43.12
N VAL A 15 22.82 -27.64 42.47
CA VAL A 15 22.73 -26.44 41.65
C VAL A 15 21.95 -26.83 40.39
N PHE A 16 20.64 -26.56 40.39
CA PHE A 16 19.82 -26.52 39.18
C PHE A 16 20.23 -25.26 38.40
N ILE A 17 21.09 -25.42 37.40
CA ILE A 17 21.34 -24.37 36.40
C ILE A 17 20.06 -24.28 35.57
N CYS A 18 19.29 -23.23 35.82
CA CYS A 18 18.16 -22.84 35.00
C CYS A 18 18.71 -22.43 33.62
N ALA A 19 18.55 -23.30 32.62
CA ALA A 19 18.82 -22.95 31.22
C ALA A 19 17.78 -21.92 30.77
N SER A 20 18.15 -20.65 30.81
CA SER A 20 17.31 -19.53 30.42
C SER A 20 17.09 -19.50 28.90
N VAL A 21 15.83 -19.74 28.52
CA VAL A 21 15.08 -19.20 27.36
C VAL A 21 15.92 -18.36 26.38
N SER A 22 16.29 -18.92 25.22
CA SER A 22 16.94 -18.18 24.12
C SER A 22 16.08 -18.11 22.83
N GLY A 23 14.76 -18.32 22.94
CA GLY A 23 13.86 -18.31 21.77
C GLY A 23 13.22 -16.96 21.43
N ALA A 24 13.10 -16.03 22.39
CA ALA A 24 12.34 -14.78 22.20
C ALA A 24 13.13 -13.67 21.50
N GLN A 25 14.46 -13.68 21.59
CA GLN A 25 15.29 -12.57 21.12
C GLN A 25 15.55 -12.56 19.61
N ALA A 26 15.42 -13.71 18.95
CA ALA A 26 15.58 -13.83 17.50
C ALA A 26 14.40 -13.22 16.72
N GLY A 27 13.19 -13.27 17.28
CA GLY A 27 11.98 -12.69 16.68
C GLY A 27 12.01 -11.16 16.69
N GLU A 28 12.29 -10.55 17.84
CA GLU A 28 12.36 -9.09 17.99
C GLU A 28 13.52 -8.47 17.20
N ALA A 29 14.68 -9.13 17.14
CA ALA A 29 15.82 -8.66 16.35
C ALA A 29 15.51 -8.56 14.84
N SER A 30 14.59 -9.40 14.34
CA SER A 30 14.27 -9.47 12.91
C SER A 30 13.30 -8.39 12.42
N CYS A 31 12.63 -7.67 13.33
CA CYS A 31 11.63 -6.65 13.01
C CYS A 31 12.07 -5.23 13.37
N THR A 32 13.36 -5.03 13.64
CA THR A 32 13.94 -3.69 13.80
C THR A 32 13.84 -2.91 12.50
N ARG A 33 13.85 -1.58 12.59
CA ARG A 33 13.83 -0.70 11.41
C ARG A 33 14.97 -1.02 10.46
N GLU A 34 16.17 -1.22 11.01
CA GLU A 34 17.38 -1.52 10.26
C GLU A 34 17.27 -2.86 9.52
N ALA A 35 16.76 -3.91 10.18
CA ALA A 35 16.56 -5.21 9.56
C ALA A 35 15.53 -5.15 8.43
N LEU A 36 14.40 -4.50 8.67
CA LEU A 36 13.33 -4.35 7.69
C LEU A 36 13.77 -3.48 6.50
N SER A 37 14.46 -2.36 6.74
CA SER A 37 15.10 -1.55 5.70
C SER A 37 16.02 -2.37 4.81
N LYS A 38 16.91 -3.18 5.42
CA LYS A 38 17.83 -4.03 4.67
C LYS A 38 17.09 -5.05 3.79
N ILE A 39 16.03 -5.66 4.31
CA ILE A 39 15.20 -6.60 3.54
C ILE A 39 14.50 -5.87 2.38
N THR A 40 13.97 -4.67 2.61
CA THR A 40 13.38 -3.85 1.54
C THR A 40 14.40 -3.52 0.46
N ASP A 41 15.62 -3.12 0.82
CA ASP A 41 16.66 -2.81 -0.16
C ASP A 41 17.07 -4.06 -0.96
N GLN A 42 17.28 -5.19 -0.29
CA GLN A 42 17.53 -6.48 -0.96
C GLN A 42 16.40 -6.87 -1.92
N TYR A 43 15.14 -6.63 -1.55
CA TYR A 43 13.99 -6.84 -2.43
C TYR A 43 14.08 -6.00 -3.70
N PHE A 44 14.37 -4.70 -3.59
CA PHE A 44 14.48 -3.83 -4.77
C PHE A 44 15.71 -4.15 -5.63
N GLU A 45 16.83 -4.53 -5.03
CA GLU A 45 18.00 -5.06 -5.75
C GLU A 45 17.65 -6.35 -6.51
N SER A 46 16.90 -7.24 -5.87
CA SER A 46 16.48 -8.53 -6.41
C SER A 46 15.51 -8.41 -7.59
N ILE A 47 14.49 -7.53 -7.49
CA ILE A 47 13.58 -7.28 -8.63
C ILE A 47 14.32 -6.62 -9.79
N GLN A 48 15.25 -5.70 -9.55
CA GLN A 48 16.01 -5.06 -10.62
C GLN A 48 16.98 -6.04 -11.29
N ALA A 49 17.56 -6.98 -10.53
CA ALA A 49 18.47 -8.00 -11.04
C ALA A 49 17.76 -9.23 -11.64
N HIS A 50 16.43 -9.28 -11.61
CA HIS A 50 15.60 -10.43 -12.02
C HIS A 50 16.05 -11.74 -11.35
N ASN A 51 16.53 -11.66 -10.10
CA ASN A 51 17.17 -12.78 -9.40
C ASN A 51 16.72 -12.89 -7.95
N THR A 52 16.01 -13.97 -7.63
CA THR A 52 15.44 -14.24 -6.30
C THR A 52 16.38 -14.99 -5.36
N SER A 53 17.50 -15.54 -5.83
CA SER A 53 18.36 -16.43 -5.03
C SER A 53 19.00 -15.75 -3.81
N GLY A 54 19.12 -14.42 -3.83
CA GLY A 54 19.66 -13.64 -2.72
C GLY A 54 18.62 -13.18 -1.69
N LEU A 55 17.33 -13.42 -1.93
CA LEU A 55 16.29 -12.98 -1.01
C LEU A 55 16.06 -13.96 0.14
N PRO A 56 15.86 -13.46 1.37
CA PRO A 56 15.48 -14.30 2.49
C PRO A 56 14.01 -14.72 2.37
N LEU A 57 13.66 -15.55 1.39
CA LEU A 57 12.29 -16.02 1.18
C LEU A 57 11.97 -17.18 2.13
N SER A 58 10.76 -17.16 2.70
CA SER A 58 10.18 -18.35 3.32
C SER A 58 9.88 -19.41 2.26
N SER A 59 9.96 -20.69 2.60
CA SER A 59 9.52 -21.79 1.72
C SER A 59 8.02 -21.76 1.43
N THR A 60 7.25 -21.01 2.24
CA THR A 60 5.81 -20.80 2.09
C THR A 60 5.48 -19.40 1.58
N ALA A 61 6.46 -18.67 1.04
CA ALA A 61 6.26 -17.29 0.62
C ALA A 61 5.14 -17.20 -0.44
N LYS A 62 4.16 -16.35 -0.17
CA LYS A 62 3.07 -16.06 -1.11
C LYS A 62 3.32 -14.71 -1.79
N PHE A 63 3.13 -14.66 -3.10
CA PHE A 63 3.25 -13.45 -3.89
C PHE A 63 1.97 -13.19 -4.69
N THR A 64 1.50 -11.94 -4.66
CA THR A 64 0.42 -11.46 -5.52
C THR A 64 0.84 -10.22 -6.28
N GLU A 65 0.50 -10.14 -7.55
CA GLU A 65 0.61 -8.94 -8.39
C GLU A 65 -0.80 -8.56 -8.86
N ASN A 66 -1.24 -7.35 -8.53
CA ASN A 66 -2.57 -6.84 -8.85
C ASN A 66 -3.70 -7.82 -8.45
N GLY A 67 -3.61 -8.37 -7.24
CA GLY A 67 -4.59 -9.33 -6.69
C GLY A 67 -4.51 -10.76 -7.25
N ILE A 68 -3.56 -11.05 -8.15
CA ILE A 68 -3.37 -12.37 -8.75
C ILE A 68 -2.15 -13.06 -8.17
N VAL A 69 -2.31 -14.28 -7.65
CA VAL A 69 -1.20 -15.09 -7.13
C VAL A 69 -0.24 -15.45 -8.26
N LYS A 70 1.06 -15.29 -7.99
CA LYS A 70 2.16 -15.61 -8.91
C LYS A 70 3.31 -16.29 -8.17
N GLU A 71 4.16 -16.98 -8.91
CA GLU A 71 5.45 -17.45 -8.40
C GLU A 71 6.41 -16.27 -8.22
N VAL A 72 7.20 -16.27 -7.13
CA VAL A 72 8.22 -15.24 -6.90
C VAL A 72 9.26 -15.30 -8.02
N GLY A 73 9.58 -14.15 -8.63
CA GLY A 73 10.44 -14.08 -9.81
C GLY A 73 9.68 -14.10 -11.15
N LYS A 74 8.34 -14.16 -11.14
CA LYS A 74 7.49 -14.06 -12.34
C LYS A 74 6.72 -12.74 -12.41
N GLY A 75 6.23 -12.40 -13.60
CA GLY A 75 5.46 -11.18 -13.82
C GLY A 75 6.37 -9.97 -13.95
N PHE A 76 6.10 -8.91 -13.19
CA PHE A 76 6.92 -7.69 -13.23
C PHE A 76 8.38 -7.92 -12.84
N TRP A 77 8.66 -8.97 -12.06
CA TRP A 77 10.02 -9.43 -11.80
C TRP A 77 10.87 -9.69 -13.05
N GLU A 78 10.24 -10.02 -14.18
CA GLU A 78 10.92 -10.33 -15.44
C GLU A 78 11.19 -9.06 -16.27
N THR A 79 10.61 -7.92 -15.88
CA THR A 79 10.65 -6.67 -16.65
C THR A 79 11.07 -5.44 -15.84
N ALA A 80 11.18 -5.56 -14.51
CA ALA A 80 11.53 -4.47 -13.62
C ALA A 80 12.92 -3.89 -13.97
N GLY A 81 12.97 -2.57 -14.12
CA GLY A 81 14.19 -1.80 -14.30
C GLY A 81 14.62 -1.11 -13.01
N LYS A 82 15.28 0.03 -13.15
CA LYS A 82 15.80 0.82 -12.03
C LYS A 82 14.67 1.52 -11.25
N PRO A 83 14.65 1.44 -9.91
CA PRO A 83 13.83 2.31 -9.08
C PRO A 83 14.29 3.78 -9.21
N LEU A 84 13.36 4.67 -9.54
CA LEU A 84 13.61 6.11 -9.73
C LEU A 84 13.19 6.94 -8.50
N LEU A 85 12.21 6.45 -7.75
CA LEU A 85 11.73 7.02 -6.49
C LEU A 85 11.23 5.88 -5.61
N LYS A 86 11.50 5.95 -4.30
CA LYS A 86 10.93 5.06 -3.28
C LYS A 86 10.45 5.89 -2.09
N ARG A 87 9.32 5.53 -1.52
CA ARG A 87 8.80 6.04 -0.25
C ARG A 87 8.38 4.86 0.58
N THR A 88 9.12 4.60 1.65
CA THR A 88 9.00 3.36 2.43
C THR A 88 8.54 3.65 3.85
N LEU A 89 7.45 2.97 4.20
CA LEU A 89 6.92 2.82 5.54
C LEU A 89 7.47 1.54 6.18
N ILE A 90 7.89 1.63 7.45
CA ILE A 90 8.35 0.47 8.23
C ILE A 90 7.52 0.33 9.50
N ASP A 91 6.76 -0.76 9.58
CA ASP A 91 5.94 -1.13 10.72
C ASP A 91 6.64 -2.22 11.52
N THR A 92 7.38 -1.81 12.55
CA THR A 92 8.15 -2.72 13.41
C THR A 92 7.27 -3.60 14.29
N GLN A 93 6.03 -3.16 14.60
CA GLN A 93 5.09 -3.96 15.39
C GLN A 93 4.48 -5.08 14.56
N LYS A 94 4.15 -4.81 13.29
CA LYS A 94 3.63 -5.83 12.37
C LYS A 94 4.71 -6.54 11.57
N CYS A 95 6.01 -6.23 11.76
CA CYS A 95 7.11 -6.78 10.96
C CYS A 95 6.86 -6.64 9.45
N THR A 96 6.40 -5.46 9.04
CA THR A 96 5.94 -5.20 7.67
C THR A 96 6.63 -3.96 7.12
N THR A 97 6.95 -3.98 5.83
CA THR A 97 7.32 -2.77 5.09
C THR A 97 6.32 -2.55 3.96
N ALA A 98 6.02 -1.31 3.64
CA ALA A 98 5.26 -0.97 2.45
C ALA A 98 5.92 0.19 1.72
N THR A 99 6.04 0.07 0.39
CA THR A 99 6.72 1.07 -0.43
C THR A 99 5.84 1.50 -1.58
N ILE A 100 5.71 2.81 -1.80
CA ILE A 100 5.29 3.40 -3.07
C ILE A 100 6.56 3.75 -3.85
N ALA A 101 6.61 3.40 -5.12
CA ALA A 101 7.77 3.61 -5.97
C ALA A 101 7.39 4.02 -7.40
N VAL A 102 8.34 4.66 -8.07
CA VAL A 102 8.37 4.79 -9.53
C VAL A 102 9.53 3.94 -10.02
N ILE A 103 9.29 3.01 -10.94
CA ILE A 103 10.29 2.06 -11.42
C ILE A 103 10.31 2.09 -12.94
N GLU A 104 11.48 1.99 -13.55
CA GLU A 104 11.58 1.76 -14.98
C GLU A 104 11.03 0.38 -15.37
N GLU A 105 10.50 0.26 -16.57
CA GLU A 105 10.22 -1.03 -17.19
C GLU A 105 10.29 -0.81 -18.73
N PRO A 106 10.73 -1.78 -19.54
CA PRO A 106 10.59 -1.70 -21.00
C PRO A 106 9.12 -1.80 -21.41
N PHE A 107 8.65 -0.88 -22.25
CA PHE A 107 7.28 -0.93 -22.78
C PHE A 107 7.03 -2.21 -23.55
N SER A 108 5.88 -2.82 -23.27
CA SER A 108 5.29 -3.92 -24.00
C SER A 108 3.81 -3.65 -24.19
N SER A 109 3.31 -3.77 -25.42
CA SER A 109 1.89 -3.72 -25.74
C SER A 109 1.07 -4.78 -24.98
N LYS A 110 1.72 -5.82 -24.45
CA LYS A 110 1.12 -6.88 -23.63
C LYS A 110 0.92 -6.51 -22.18
N THR A 111 1.60 -5.48 -21.68
CA THR A 111 1.57 -5.08 -20.27
C THR A 111 0.80 -3.79 -20.03
N VAL A 112 0.20 -3.18 -21.05
CA VAL A 112 -0.56 -1.93 -20.91
C VAL A 112 -1.69 -2.11 -19.89
N GLY A 113 -1.91 -1.08 -19.06
CA GLY A 113 -3.05 -1.02 -18.14
C GLY A 113 -4.37 -1.37 -18.82
N THR A 114 -5.29 -2.00 -18.09
CA THR A 114 -6.60 -2.38 -18.66
C THR A 114 -7.56 -1.20 -18.72
N GLY A 115 -7.18 -0.08 -18.07
CA GLY A 115 -8.07 1.04 -17.83
C GLY A 115 -9.22 0.70 -16.90
N MET A 116 -10.04 1.71 -16.62
CA MET A 116 -11.17 1.61 -15.71
C MET A 116 -12.42 1.05 -16.43
N GLY A 117 -12.25 -0.01 -17.24
CA GLY A 117 -13.27 -0.56 -18.14
C GLY A 117 -14.70 -0.44 -17.59
N GLY A 118 -15.49 0.47 -18.16
CA GLY A 118 -16.90 0.70 -17.82
C GLY A 118 -17.22 1.90 -16.90
N GLY A 119 -16.25 2.73 -16.51
CA GLY A 119 -16.47 3.85 -15.59
C GLY A 119 -16.84 3.38 -14.18
N PHE A 120 -17.14 4.33 -13.28
CA PHE A 120 -17.48 4.06 -11.87
C PHE A 120 -18.68 3.12 -11.63
N GLY A 121 -19.41 2.71 -12.69
CA GLY A 121 -20.70 2.03 -12.57
C GLY A 121 -20.85 0.68 -13.28
N GLY A 122 -19.80 0.07 -13.84
CA GLY A 122 -20.03 -1.20 -14.55
C GLY A 122 -18.84 -1.84 -15.22
N GLY A 123 -17.94 -2.43 -14.44
CA GLY A 123 -17.00 -3.42 -14.93
C GLY A 123 -17.33 -4.78 -14.32
N ALA A 124 -18.05 -5.63 -15.06
CA ALA A 124 -18.18 -7.03 -14.67
C ALA A 124 -16.78 -7.66 -14.61
N ALA A 125 -16.45 -8.28 -13.48
CA ALA A 125 -15.35 -9.25 -13.45
C ALA A 125 -15.62 -10.34 -14.52
N PRO A 126 -14.57 -10.99 -15.09
CA PRO A 126 -14.80 -12.10 -15.99
C PRO A 126 -15.58 -13.18 -15.24
N GLY A 127 -16.86 -13.34 -15.56
CA GLY A 127 -17.81 -14.09 -14.72
C GLY A 127 -19.30 -13.73 -14.90
N GLY A 128 -19.65 -12.71 -15.68
CA GLY A 128 -21.01 -12.57 -16.24
C GLY A 128 -22.14 -12.20 -15.26
N ALA A 129 -21.84 -11.67 -14.07
CA ALA A 129 -22.89 -11.13 -13.21
C ALA A 129 -23.39 -9.76 -13.73
N LYS A 130 -24.71 -9.66 -13.91
CA LYS A 130 -25.40 -8.43 -14.34
C LYS A 130 -25.34 -7.36 -13.23
N PRO A 131 -25.22 -6.06 -13.56
CA PRO A 131 -25.21 -5.01 -12.53
C PRO A 131 -26.52 -4.97 -11.74
N PRO A 132 -26.50 -4.68 -10.43
CA PRO A 132 -27.72 -4.46 -9.65
C PRO A 132 -28.47 -3.22 -10.15
N ALA A 133 -29.80 -3.28 -10.06
CA ALA A 133 -30.68 -2.16 -10.42
C ALA A 133 -30.44 -0.99 -9.44
N GLY A 134 -29.92 0.13 -9.94
CA GLY A 134 -29.61 1.32 -9.13
C GLY A 134 -28.30 2.01 -9.47
N ALA A 135 -27.44 1.42 -10.31
CA ALA A 135 -26.22 2.07 -10.76
C ALA A 135 -26.53 3.40 -11.51
N PRO A 136 -25.89 4.53 -11.13
CA PRO A 136 -26.11 5.80 -11.81
C PRO A 136 -25.73 5.70 -13.30
N LYS A 137 -26.63 6.22 -14.15
CA LYS A 137 -26.41 6.30 -15.61
C LYS A 137 -25.34 7.36 -15.92
N THR A 138 -24.12 6.86 -16.08
CA THR A 138 -23.04 7.31 -16.98
C THR A 138 -22.52 8.76 -16.93
N PHE A 139 -21.18 8.84 -16.91
CA PHE A 139 -20.32 9.95 -17.34
C PHE A 139 -20.39 10.26 -18.86
N ALA A 140 -21.46 9.86 -19.54
CA ALA A 140 -21.58 9.98 -21.00
C ALA A 140 -21.80 11.44 -21.49
N GLY A 141 -21.81 12.43 -20.59
CA GLY A 141 -22.12 13.83 -20.89
C GLY A 141 -20.98 14.84 -20.71
N ALA A 142 -19.77 14.42 -20.30
CA ALA A 142 -18.67 15.37 -20.11
C ALA A 142 -18.14 15.88 -21.46
N LYS A 143 -18.49 17.12 -21.85
CA LYS A 143 -17.92 17.79 -23.03
C LYS A 143 -16.40 17.93 -22.87
N LYS A 144 -15.65 17.66 -23.95
CA LYS A 144 -14.21 17.96 -24.05
C LYS A 144 -13.99 19.48 -23.90
N PRO A 145 -13.18 19.98 -22.94
CA PRO A 145 -12.91 21.40 -22.84
C PRO A 145 -11.77 21.84 -23.78
N PRO A 146 -11.64 23.16 -24.02
CA PRO A 146 -10.57 23.74 -24.83
C PRO A 146 -9.20 23.49 -24.19
N ALA A 147 -8.15 23.44 -25.01
CA ALA A 147 -6.78 23.22 -24.55
C ALA A 147 -6.28 24.38 -23.68
N GLY A 148 -5.73 24.10 -22.49
CA GLY A 148 -4.91 25.06 -21.73
C GLY A 148 -5.21 25.26 -20.24
N GLN A 149 -6.23 24.62 -19.65
CA GLN A 149 -6.53 24.77 -18.22
C GLN A 149 -6.08 23.54 -17.43
N THR A 150 -4.86 23.59 -16.89
CA THR A 150 -4.33 22.61 -15.94
C THR A 150 -4.57 23.14 -14.52
N GLY A 151 -5.73 22.82 -13.95
CA GLY A 151 -6.10 23.25 -12.59
C GLY A 151 -7.58 22.98 -12.25
N ASP A 152 -8.44 22.84 -13.25
CA ASP A 152 -9.88 22.98 -13.05
C ASP A 152 -10.60 21.65 -12.88
N GLY A 153 -10.17 20.79 -11.95
CA GLY A 153 -10.88 19.57 -11.50
C GLY A 153 -11.68 18.82 -12.57
N ASN A 154 -11.13 18.69 -13.77
CA ASN A 154 -11.78 17.96 -14.84
C ASN A 154 -11.57 16.49 -14.56
N VAL A 155 -12.55 15.88 -13.88
CA VAL A 155 -12.51 14.46 -13.54
C VAL A 155 -12.32 13.56 -14.75
N ALA A 156 -12.73 13.98 -15.96
CA ALA A 156 -12.46 13.23 -17.18
C ALA A 156 -10.95 13.04 -17.46
N ALA A 157 -10.10 13.96 -17.01
CA ALA A 157 -8.65 13.87 -17.14
C ALA A 157 -8.03 12.75 -16.29
N LEU A 158 -8.68 12.36 -15.19
CA LEU A 158 -8.27 11.19 -14.38
C LEU A 158 -8.42 9.86 -15.16
N PHE A 159 -9.21 9.85 -16.24
CA PHE A 159 -9.56 8.64 -16.98
C PHE A 159 -9.05 8.63 -18.42
N ALA A 160 -8.32 9.66 -18.83
CA ALA A 160 -7.91 9.82 -20.22
C ALA A 160 -6.70 8.96 -20.61
N GLY A 161 -5.81 8.65 -19.65
CA GLY A 161 -4.51 8.03 -19.93
C GLY A 161 -3.66 8.86 -20.91
N PRO A 162 -2.44 8.42 -21.26
CA PRO A 162 -1.70 8.99 -22.38
C PRO A 162 -2.40 8.63 -23.69
N THR A 163 -2.56 9.62 -24.57
CA THR A 163 -3.20 9.44 -25.89
C THR A 163 -2.35 8.62 -26.85
N GLU A 164 -1.02 8.63 -26.67
CA GLU A 164 -0.06 7.85 -27.45
C GLU A 164 0.70 6.91 -26.52
N LEU A 165 0.80 5.64 -26.92
CA LEU A 165 1.60 4.65 -26.20
C LEU A 165 3.06 4.70 -26.68
N PRO A 166 4.03 4.42 -25.80
CA PRO A 166 5.44 4.29 -26.19
C PRO A 166 5.66 3.24 -27.28
N LYS A 167 6.81 3.31 -27.96
CA LYS A 167 7.23 2.24 -28.89
C LYS A 167 7.67 1.01 -28.10
N GLU A 168 7.52 -0.19 -28.68
CA GLU A 168 7.99 -1.42 -28.02
C GLU A 168 9.46 -1.35 -27.62
N GLY A 169 9.74 -1.83 -26.40
CA GLY A 169 11.07 -1.81 -25.79
C GLY A 169 11.49 -0.44 -25.23
N THR A 170 10.70 0.62 -25.39
CA THR A 170 11.02 1.94 -24.80
C THR A 170 11.03 1.82 -23.28
N VAL A 171 12.17 2.04 -22.63
CA VAL A 171 12.25 2.10 -21.17
C VAL A 171 11.54 3.36 -20.69
N ARG A 172 10.57 3.19 -19.80
CA ARG A 172 9.75 4.29 -19.25
C ARG A 172 9.40 4.04 -17.79
N PRO A 173 9.11 5.09 -17.00
CA PRO A 173 8.67 4.92 -15.63
C PRO A 173 7.24 4.37 -15.57
N ILE A 174 6.99 3.49 -14.60
CA ILE A 174 5.67 2.99 -14.20
C ILE A 174 5.47 3.17 -12.71
N LEU A 175 4.23 3.04 -12.25
CA LEU A 175 3.86 3.21 -10.85
C LEU A 175 3.78 1.85 -10.17
N PHE A 176 4.42 1.75 -9.01
CA PHE A 176 4.57 0.51 -8.28
C PHE A 176 4.27 0.75 -6.80
N ALA A 177 3.60 -0.21 -6.18
CA ALA A 177 3.54 -0.30 -4.74
C ALA A 177 3.79 -1.74 -4.31
N ASN A 178 4.40 -1.93 -3.15
CA ASN A 178 4.42 -3.25 -2.53
C ASN A 178 4.26 -3.20 -1.01
N ARG A 179 3.89 -4.35 -0.46
CA ARG A 179 4.01 -4.68 0.95
C ARG A 179 4.78 -5.99 1.09
N LEU A 180 5.74 -6.00 2.01
CA LEU A 180 6.51 -7.18 2.44
C LEU A 180 6.18 -7.49 3.89
N LYS A 181 5.84 -8.74 4.19
CA LYS A 181 5.68 -9.25 5.56
C LYS A 181 6.89 -10.11 5.85
N VAL A 182 7.50 -9.89 7.02
CA VAL A 182 8.68 -10.61 7.46
C VAL A 182 8.35 -11.40 8.72
N GLU A 183 8.74 -12.66 8.75
CA GLU A 183 8.69 -13.52 9.92
C GLU A 183 10.02 -14.25 10.07
N ASN A 184 10.62 -14.19 11.25
CA ASN A 184 11.90 -14.82 11.54
C ASN A 184 13.00 -14.42 10.52
N GLY A 185 13.03 -13.14 10.14
CA GLY A 185 13.96 -12.59 9.17
C GLY A 185 13.74 -13.04 7.71
N LYS A 186 12.62 -13.72 7.41
CA LYS A 186 12.27 -14.16 6.06
C LYS A 186 11.00 -13.48 5.55
N ILE A 187 10.98 -13.12 4.28
CA ILE A 187 9.79 -12.62 3.58
C ILE A 187 8.80 -13.80 3.43
N THR A 188 7.63 -13.67 4.04
CA THR A 188 6.53 -14.65 3.95
C THR A 188 5.42 -14.19 3.00
N GLU A 189 5.27 -12.88 2.80
CA GLU A 189 4.23 -12.35 1.93
C GLU A 189 4.73 -11.17 1.11
N ILE A 190 4.43 -11.17 -0.19
CA ILE A 190 4.73 -10.09 -1.14
C ILE A 190 3.42 -9.71 -1.83
N GLU A 191 2.95 -8.49 -1.61
CA GLU A 191 1.78 -7.94 -2.29
C GLU A 191 2.24 -6.78 -3.14
N THR A 192 1.87 -6.77 -4.41
CA THR A 192 2.35 -5.79 -5.38
C THR A 192 1.17 -5.22 -6.16
N ILE A 193 1.16 -3.90 -6.28
CA ILE A 193 0.25 -3.13 -7.12
C ILE A 193 1.08 -2.46 -8.20
N ILE A 194 0.64 -2.58 -9.44
CA ILE A 194 1.32 -2.01 -10.60
C ILE A 194 0.29 -1.28 -11.43
N ALA A 195 0.52 0.01 -11.65
CA ALA A 195 -0.26 0.82 -12.55
C ALA A 195 0.60 1.25 -13.75
N ARG A 196 0.00 1.16 -14.93
CA ARG A 196 0.61 1.42 -16.24
C ARG A 196 -0.28 2.35 -17.07
N GLU A 197 0.09 2.56 -18.32
CA GLU A 197 -0.33 3.69 -19.15
C GLU A 197 -1.83 4.00 -19.11
N ARG A 198 -2.70 2.99 -19.21
CA ARG A 198 -4.16 3.23 -19.23
C ARG A 198 -4.83 3.17 -17.87
N ASP A 199 -4.11 2.81 -16.81
CA ASP A 199 -4.68 2.71 -15.47
C ASP A 199 -5.03 4.10 -14.92
N PHE A 200 -5.84 4.11 -13.87
CA PHE A 200 -6.44 5.32 -13.30
C PHE A 200 -5.40 6.41 -13.06
N ALA A 201 -5.64 7.62 -13.57
CA ALA A 201 -4.82 8.82 -13.33
C ALA A 201 -3.30 8.64 -13.57
N PHE A 202 -2.89 7.68 -14.41
CA PHE A 202 -1.49 7.32 -14.60
C PHE A 202 -0.64 8.49 -15.09
N ASN A 203 0.23 8.99 -14.22
CA ASN A 203 1.20 10.04 -14.52
C ASN A 203 2.48 9.90 -13.68
N PRO A 204 3.36 8.94 -14.00
CA PRO A 204 4.57 8.67 -13.23
C PRO A 204 5.53 9.87 -13.21
N GLN A 205 5.55 10.69 -14.26
CA GLN A 205 6.39 11.89 -14.30
C GLN A 205 6.00 12.89 -13.21
N LYS A 206 4.70 13.08 -12.97
CA LYS A 206 4.23 13.94 -11.89
C LYS A 206 4.51 13.37 -10.51
N VAL A 207 4.55 12.04 -10.35
CA VAL A 207 5.06 11.45 -9.10
C VAL A 207 6.55 11.74 -8.93
N LEU A 208 7.37 11.63 -9.97
CA LEU A 208 8.81 11.95 -9.90
C LEU A 208 9.08 13.43 -9.54
N GLU A 209 8.25 14.37 -9.99
CA GLU A 209 8.36 15.78 -9.63
C GLU A 209 8.16 16.04 -8.12
N THR A 210 7.53 15.10 -7.40
CA THR A 210 7.31 15.19 -5.95
C THR A 210 8.47 14.64 -5.10
N LYS A 211 9.63 14.35 -5.71
CA LYS A 211 10.81 13.79 -5.03
C LYS A 211 11.33 14.62 -3.83
N ASP A 212 11.03 15.91 -3.79
CA ASP A 212 11.49 16.82 -2.72
C ASP A 212 10.50 16.89 -1.53
N GLN A 213 9.38 16.17 -1.59
CA GLN A 213 8.49 16.02 -0.44
C GLN A 213 9.14 15.15 0.64
N ASP A 214 9.07 15.59 1.89
CA ASP A 214 9.60 14.84 3.02
C ASP A 214 8.70 13.65 3.42
N TRP A 215 9.15 12.44 3.11
CA TRP A 215 8.54 11.17 3.54
C TRP A 215 9.44 10.36 4.47
N ASP A 216 10.64 10.85 4.76
CA ASP A 216 11.71 10.05 5.36
C ASP A 216 12.17 10.55 6.72
N THR A 217 11.85 11.79 7.09
CA THR A 217 12.23 12.35 8.39
C THR A 217 11.72 11.49 9.54
N ILE A 218 12.66 11.04 10.36
CA ILE A 218 12.38 10.43 11.66
C ILE A 218 12.03 11.55 12.63
N LEU A 219 10.78 11.55 13.09
CA LEU A 219 10.27 12.53 14.04
C LEU A 219 10.90 12.30 15.42
N PRO A 220 11.15 13.36 16.20
CA PRO A 220 11.53 13.21 17.59
C PRO A 220 10.36 12.60 18.40
N PRO A 221 10.61 11.82 19.46
CA PRO A 221 9.58 11.04 20.15
C PRO A 221 8.31 11.82 20.54
N GLU A 222 8.45 13.06 20.99
CA GLU A 222 7.36 13.96 21.39
C GLU A 222 6.47 14.45 20.24
N LYS A 223 6.94 14.32 18.99
CA LYS A 223 6.18 14.65 17.78
C LYS A 223 5.52 13.44 17.12
N ARG A 224 5.80 12.22 17.62
CA ARG A 224 5.24 10.98 17.06
C ARG A 224 3.80 10.81 17.52
N ALA A 225 2.86 10.86 16.57
CA ALA A 225 1.47 10.56 16.87
C ALA A 225 1.32 9.10 17.36
N PRO A 226 0.38 8.82 18.28
CA PRO A 226 0.08 7.45 18.67
C PRO A 226 -0.30 6.59 17.46
N ARG A 227 0.09 5.31 17.47
CA ARG A 227 -0.18 4.36 16.38
C ARG A 227 -1.64 4.38 15.92
N LYS A 228 -2.58 4.35 16.87
CA LYS A 228 -4.02 4.38 16.60
C LYS A 228 -4.46 5.65 15.85
N VAL A 229 -3.83 6.80 16.08
CA VAL A 229 -4.13 8.04 15.33
C VAL A 229 -3.75 7.88 13.86
N LEU A 230 -2.56 7.33 13.60
CA LEU A 230 -2.08 7.06 12.24
C LEU A 230 -2.93 5.98 11.54
N ALA A 231 -3.27 4.91 12.26
CA ALA A 231 -4.13 3.84 11.76
C ALA A 231 -5.52 4.36 11.39
N ASN A 232 -6.14 5.16 12.27
CA ASN A 232 -7.44 5.78 12.03
C ASN A 232 -7.41 6.73 10.83
N ALA A 233 -6.33 7.48 10.61
CA ALA A 233 -6.22 8.35 9.45
C ALA A 233 -6.34 7.53 8.14
N ALA A 234 -5.64 6.40 8.06
CA ALA A 234 -5.67 5.53 6.88
C ALA A 234 -6.98 4.74 6.74
N ASP A 235 -7.60 4.32 7.84
CA ASP A 235 -8.86 3.56 7.79
C ASP A 235 -10.10 4.45 7.55
N ASN A 236 -10.21 5.56 8.28
CA ASN A 236 -11.36 6.45 8.21
C ASN A 236 -11.41 7.26 6.91
N TYR A 237 -10.27 7.54 6.28
CA TYR A 237 -10.23 8.31 5.03
C TYR A 237 -11.17 7.74 3.97
N PHE A 238 -11.16 6.42 3.80
CA PHE A 238 -12.02 5.75 2.81
C PHE A 238 -13.49 5.68 3.24
N ALA A 239 -13.76 5.71 4.55
CA ALA A 239 -15.12 5.79 5.05
C ALA A 239 -15.76 7.16 4.76
N LEU A 240 -14.98 8.23 4.58
CA LEU A 240 -15.51 9.56 4.25
C LEU A 240 -16.14 9.66 2.84
N PHE A 241 -15.91 8.68 1.96
CA PHE A 241 -16.56 8.62 0.64
C PHE A 241 -18.00 8.13 0.69
N ALA A 242 -18.40 7.46 1.78
CA ALA A 242 -19.73 6.86 1.91
C ALA A 242 -20.80 7.92 2.22
N GLU A 243 -22.05 7.65 1.80
CA GLU A 243 -23.19 8.51 2.11
C GLU A 243 -23.45 8.54 3.62
N GLY A 244 -23.68 9.73 4.18
CA GLY A 244 -23.98 9.89 5.60
C GLY A 244 -22.83 9.51 6.55
N SER A 245 -21.60 9.39 6.05
CA SER A 245 -20.44 9.02 6.86
C SER A 245 -20.27 9.91 8.08
N THR A 246 -20.06 9.27 9.23
CA THR A 246 -19.70 9.91 10.51
C THR A 246 -18.21 9.79 10.81
N ALA A 247 -17.43 9.21 9.88
CA ALA A 247 -16.00 9.10 10.01
C ALA A 247 -15.35 10.49 10.08
N SER A 248 -14.17 10.55 10.71
CA SER A 248 -13.41 11.78 10.82
C SER A 248 -11.93 11.49 10.62
N VAL A 249 -11.30 12.35 9.84
CA VAL A 249 -9.86 12.43 9.65
C VAL A 249 -9.49 13.91 9.84
N PRO A 250 -8.60 14.24 10.79
CA PRO A 250 -8.06 15.59 10.88
C PRO A 250 -7.16 15.84 9.66
N PHE A 251 -7.55 16.78 8.82
CA PHE A 251 -6.74 17.24 7.68
C PHE A 251 -6.11 18.58 8.03
N ALA A 252 -4.84 18.75 7.66
CA ALA A 252 -4.17 20.02 7.81
C ALA A 252 -4.83 21.07 6.91
N LYS A 253 -4.68 22.35 7.27
CA LYS A 253 -5.20 23.45 6.46
C LYS A 253 -4.69 23.44 5.01
N VAL A 254 -3.46 22.98 4.82
CA VAL A 254 -2.85 22.73 3.51
C VAL A 254 -2.58 21.23 3.46
N CYS A 255 -3.37 20.52 2.68
CA CYS A 255 -3.21 19.09 2.47
C CYS A 255 -3.33 18.74 1.00
N ASP A 256 -2.30 18.09 0.45
CA ASP A 256 -2.28 17.73 -0.96
C ASP A 256 -2.37 16.23 -1.20
N ARG A 257 -3.03 15.85 -2.30
CA ARG A 257 -3.26 14.45 -2.68
C ARG A 257 -2.91 14.19 -4.14
N TRP A 258 -1.97 13.28 -4.35
CA TRP A 258 -1.63 12.74 -5.66
C TRP A 258 -2.23 11.35 -5.86
N GLU A 259 -3.09 11.24 -6.85
CA GLU A 259 -3.68 9.98 -7.29
C GLU A 259 -2.95 9.48 -8.54
N ASN A 260 -2.08 8.47 -8.42
CA ASN A 260 -1.21 8.01 -9.52
C ASN A 260 -0.41 9.14 -10.22
N GLY A 261 -0.14 10.25 -9.52
CA GLY A 261 0.54 11.43 -10.04
C GLY A 261 -0.37 12.58 -10.45
N PHE A 262 -1.69 12.40 -10.49
CA PHE A 262 -2.62 13.51 -10.65
C PHE A 262 -2.84 14.25 -9.33
N LEU A 263 -2.48 15.54 -9.27
CA LEU A 263 -2.76 16.39 -8.11
C LEU A 263 -4.26 16.71 -8.06
N THR A 264 -4.98 16.05 -7.16
CA THR A 264 -6.44 16.16 -7.07
C THR A 264 -6.95 17.31 -6.23
N THR A 265 -6.09 17.90 -5.39
CA THR A 265 -6.41 19.03 -4.52
C THR A 265 -6.27 20.37 -5.22
N GLY A 266 -5.38 20.46 -6.23
CA GLY A 266 -5.17 21.66 -7.03
C GLY A 266 -4.85 22.87 -6.16
N MET A 267 -5.52 23.98 -6.42
CA MET A 267 -5.36 25.23 -5.66
C MET A 267 -6.06 25.23 -4.29
N ASP A 268 -6.98 24.29 -4.06
CA ASP A 268 -7.79 24.27 -2.86
C ASP A 268 -7.03 23.68 -1.66
N HIS A 269 -5.98 22.88 -1.93
CA HIS A 269 -5.19 22.15 -0.92
C HIS A 269 -6.09 21.39 0.08
N ASP A 270 -7.22 20.88 -0.41
CA ASP A 270 -8.20 20.10 0.35
C ASP A 270 -8.17 18.63 -0.10
N CYS A 271 -7.42 17.82 0.64
CA CYS A 271 -7.32 16.38 0.40
C CYS A 271 -8.50 15.57 0.96
N SER A 272 -9.51 16.22 1.58
CA SER A 272 -10.70 15.54 2.06
C SER A 272 -11.52 14.99 0.89
N PRO A 273 -11.93 13.71 0.92
CA PRO A 273 -12.76 13.15 -0.13
C PRO A 273 -14.22 13.67 -0.05
N VAL A 274 -14.63 14.30 1.06
CA VAL A 274 -15.99 14.84 1.24
C VAL A 274 -16.29 15.92 0.20
N THR A 275 -15.34 16.82 -0.05
CA THR A 275 -15.47 17.87 -1.07
C THR A 275 -15.55 17.26 -2.48
N PHE A 276 -14.75 16.22 -2.72
CA PHE A 276 -14.77 15.47 -3.97
C PHE A 276 -16.13 14.81 -4.23
N ILE A 277 -16.68 14.01 -3.30
CA ILE A 277 -17.97 13.33 -3.52
C ILE A 277 -19.14 14.30 -3.66
N LYS A 278 -19.09 15.46 -2.99
CA LYS A 278 -20.07 16.55 -3.16
C LYS A 278 -20.03 17.12 -4.58
N ARG A 279 -18.82 17.37 -5.10
CA ARG A 279 -18.63 17.84 -6.49
C ARG A 279 -19.10 16.81 -7.51
N MET A 280 -18.89 15.53 -7.22
CA MET A 280 -19.30 14.43 -8.09
C MET A 280 -20.79 14.10 -8.00
N GLY A 281 -21.46 14.52 -6.92
CA GLY A 281 -22.86 14.17 -6.65
C GLY A 281 -23.06 12.67 -6.46
N SER A 282 -22.05 11.93 -5.98
CA SER A 282 -22.11 10.48 -5.79
C SER A 282 -21.18 10.04 -4.66
N SER A 283 -21.72 9.23 -3.75
CA SER A 283 -20.98 8.52 -2.72
C SER A 283 -20.42 7.20 -3.26
N MET A 284 -19.43 6.66 -2.56
CA MET A 284 -18.76 5.41 -2.96
C MET A 284 -18.46 4.55 -1.72
N ASN A 285 -18.66 3.24 -1.85
CA ASN A 285 -18.24 2.27 -0.84
C ASN A 285 -16.95 1.58 -1.29
N HIS A 286 -15.98 1.51 -0.38
CA HIS A 286 -14.69 0.89 -0.62
C HIS A 286 -14.55 -0.42 0.15
N GLY A 287 -13.71 -1.32 -0.33
CA GLY A 287 -13.43 -2.57 0.36
C GLY A 287 -12.84 -2.32 1.76
N PRO A 288 -12.89 -3.32 2.66
CA PRO A 288 -12.22 -3.25 3.95
C PRO A 288 -10.71 -3.04 3.79
N ARG A 289 -10.12 -2.32 4.73
CA ARG A 289 -8.74 -1.87 4.69
C ARG A 289 -7.81 -2.88 5.35
N ARG A 290 -6.59 -2.99 4.83
CA ARG A 290 -5.43 -3.50 5.58
C ARG A 290 -4.49 -2.32 5.83
N VAL A 291 -4.14 -2.08 7.09
CA VAL A 291 -3.44 -0.85 7.52
C VAL A 291 -2.14 -1.18 8.23
N TRP A 292 -1.08 -0.45 7.87
CA TRP A 292 0.23 -0.47 8.51
C TRP A 292 0.69 0.95 8.85
N VAL A 293 1.50 1.05 9.91
CA VAL A 293 1.85 2.32 10.54
C VAL A 293 3.33 2.37 10.86
N ASP A 294 3.97 3.49 10.54
CA ASP A 294 5.31 3.84 11.00
C ASP A 294 5.21 5.09 11.89
N THR A 295 5.24 4.85 13.20
CA THR A 295 5.13 5.91 14.21
C THR A 295 6.35 6.82 14.24
N GLU A 296 7.51 6.34 13.80
CA GLU A 296 8.74 7.16 13.82
C GLU A 296 8.73 8.19 12.70
N LYS A 297 8.21 7.82 11.53
CA LYS A 297 8.03 8.75 10.40
C LYS A 297 6.70 9.49 10.43
N GLY A 298 5.76 9.11 11.30
CA GLY A 298 4.41 9.68 11.34
C GLY A 298 3.65 9.44 10.03
N ILE A 299 3.69 8.20 9.53
CA ILE A 299 3.05 7.81 8.28
C ILE A 299 2.22 6.56 8.48
N SER A 300 1.14 6.44 7.70
CA SER A 300 0.33 5.22 7.61
C SER A 300 0.03 4.91 6.15
N ILE A 301 -0.27 3.64 5.86
CA ILE A 301 -0.68 3.21 4.53
C ILE A 301 -1.83 2.21 4.65
N ALA A 302 -2.82 2.36 3.78
CA ALA A 302 -3.91 1.42 3.64
C ALA A 302 -3.87 0.76 2.26
N PHE A 303 -4.10 -0.55 2.20
CA PHE A 303 -4.36 -1.29 0.97
C PHE A 303 -5.83 -1.73 0.96
N MET A 304 -6.51 -1.63 -0.20
CA MET A 304 -7.88 -2.14 -0.38
C MET A 304 -8.25 -2.35 -1.86
N ALA A 305 -9.44 -2.92 -2.07
CA ALA A 305 -10.16 -2.83 -3.32
C ALA A 305 -11.00 -1.53 -3.37
N PHE A 306 -10.52 -0.51 -4.10
CA PHE A 306 -11.26 0.73 -4.34
C PHE A 306 -12.51 0.45 -5.18
N LEU A 307 -13.64 1.00 -4.76
CA LEU A 307 -15.00 0.65 -5.22
C LEU A 307 -15.38 -0.83 -5.02
N GLY A 308 -14.72 -1.52 -4.09
CA GLY A 308 -15.00 -2.92 -3.78
C GLY A 308 -16.08 -3.17 -2.75
N GLY A 309 -16.57 -2.13 -2.05
CA GLY A 309 -17.42 -2.28 -0.86
C GLY A 309 -18.71 -3.07 -1.13
N ASP A 310 -19.39 -2.78 -2.23
CA ASP A 310 -20.67 -3.43 -2.58
C ASP A 310 -20.51 -4.90 -3.00
N SER A 311 -19.28 -5.37 -3.17
CA SER A 311 -18.96 -6.75 -3.57
C SER A 311 -18.34 -7.58 -2.45
N VAL A 312 -18.27 -7.04 -1.24
CA VAL A 312 -17.79 -7.77 -0.06
C VAL A 312 -18.75 -8.90 0.27
N SER A 313 -18.20 -10.09 0.48
CA SER A 313 -18.92 -11.26 0.95
C SER A 313 -18.02 -12.11 1.82
N GLU A 314 -18.56 -13.16 2.44
CA GLU A 314 -17.75 -14.14 3.18
C GLU A 314 -16.68 -14.80 2.28
N GLN A 315 -16.98 -15.01 1.00
CA GLN A 315 -16.05 -15.60 0.03
C GLN A 315 -15.08 -14.58 -0.58
N SER A 316 -15.40 -13.28 -0.53
CA SER A 316 -14.51 -12.19 -0.96
C SER A 316 -14.51 -11.09 0.09
N PRO A 317 -13.79 -11.29 1.22
CA PRO A 317 -13.85 -10.36 2.36
C PRO A 317 -13.23 -9.00 2.06
N THR A 318 -12.41 -8.89 1.02
CA THR A 318 -11.82 -7.60 0.59
C THR A 318 -12.67 -6.89 -0.48
N GLY A 319 -13.64 -7.59 -1.09
CA GLY A 319 -14.35 -7.14 -2.27
C GLY A 319 -13.49 -7.10 -3.54
N ALA A 320 -14.13 -6.82 -4.67
CA ALA A 320 -13.57 -6.69 -6.01
C ALA A 320 -13.58 -5.23 -6.49
N GLY A 321 -12.41 -4.69 -6.83
CA GLY A 321 -12.25 -3.26 -7.10
C GLY A 321 -10.89 -2.97 -7.73
N LEU A 322 -10.57 -1.69 -7.92
CA LEU A 322 -9.20 -1.31 -8.29
C LEU A 322 -8.26 -1.62 -7.13
N MET A 323 -7.11 -2.23 -7.41
CA MET A 323 -6.10 -2.49 -6.39
C MET A 323 -5.47 -1.17 -5.98
N ASP A 324 -5.73 -0.75 -4.75
CA ASP A 324 -5.43 0.59 -4.29
C ASP A 324 -4.55 0.56 -3.05
N CYS A 325 -3.59 1.47 -2.98
CA CYS A 325 -2.96 1.85 -1.74
C CYS A 325 -2.86 3.38 -1.62
N HIS A 326 -3.15 3.91 -0.43
CA HIS A 326 -2.92 5.32 -0.08
C HIS A 326 -1.99 5.40 1.12
N MET A 327 -0.88 6.12 0.94
CA MET A 327 0.04 6.50 1.99
C MET A 327 -0.28 7.91 2.48
N PHE A 328 -0.41 8.06 3.80
CA PHE A 328 -0.77 9.29 4.49
C PHE A 328 0.42 9.75 5.33
N ARG A 329 0.80 11.02 5.19
CA ARG A 329 1.71 11.68 6.12
C ARG A 329 0.89 12.44 7.15
N VAL A 330 1.24 12.24 8.41
CA VAL A 330 0.58 12.87 9.54
C VAL A 330 1.61 13.69 10.30
N ARG A 331 1.32 14.98 10.48
CA ARG A 331 2.16 15.94 11.21
C ARG A 331 1.28 16.67 12.20
N ASP A 332 1.77 16.78 13.44
CA ASP A 332 1.03 17.39 14.56
C ASP A 332 -0.42 16.87 14.71
N GLY A 333 -0.66 15.60 14.35
CA GLY A 333 -1.97 14.93 14.44
C GLY A 333 -2.89 15.12 13.22
N GLU A 334 -2.46 15.86 12.20
CA GLU A 334 -3.23 16.15 11.00
C GLU A 334 -2.59 15.51 9.75
N VAL A 335 -3.42 15.03 8.83
CA VAL A 335 -2.98 14.56 7.51
C VAL A 335 -2.67 15.77 6.65
N ASP A 336 -1.43 15.91 6.20
CA ASP A 336 -0.97 17.01 5.36
C ASP A 336 -0.55 16.59 3.94
N LEU A 337 -0.43 15.28 3.71
CA LEU A 337 0.02 14.77 2.43
C LEU A 337 -0.49 13.34 2.18
N ILE A 338 -0.97 13.09 0.96
CA ILE A 338 -1.47 11.79 0.53
C ILE A 338 -0.88 11.43 -0.83
N HIS A 339 -0.36 10.22 -0.95
CA HIS A 339 0.03 9.63 -2.23
C HIS A 339 -0.61 8.27 -2.39
N SER A 340 -1.20 8.03 -3.55
CA SER A 340 -1.76 6.72 -3.89
C SER A 340 -1.07 6.08 -5.09
N ILE A 341 -1.12 4.75 -5.10
CA ILE A 341 -0.92 3.94 -6.29
C ILE A 341 -2.14 3.05 -6.50
N VAL A 342 -2.82 3.27 -7.62
CA VAL A 342 -4.05 2.58 -8.00
C VAL A 342 -3.82 1.74 -9.25
N GLY A 343 -3.72 0.43 -9.08
CA GLY A 343 -3.60 -0.55 -10.15
C GLY A 343 -4.95 -0.93 -10.79
N PRO A 344 -4.96 -1.95 -11.66
CA PRO A 344 -6.15 -2.42 -12.35
C PRO A 344 -7.15 -3.09 -11.40
N ARG A 345 -8.34 -3.38 -11.94
CA ARG A 345 -9.41 -4.07 -11.21
C ARG A 345 -9.05 -5.54 -10.97
N ALA A 346 -9.24 -6.02 -9.74
CA ALA A 346 -9.10 -7.44 -9.39
C ALA A 346 -10.36 -7.95 -8.65
N ALA A 347 -10.54 -9.28 -8.66
CA ALA A 347 -11.68 -9.93 -8.00
C ALA A 347 -11.55 -9.94 -6.45
N SER A 348 -10.32 -9.82 -5.95
CA SER A 348 -9.99 -9.65 -4.53
C SER A 348 -8.56 -9.13 -4.42
N MET A 349 -8.14 -8.71 -3.22
CA MET A 349 -6.72 -8.47 -2.96
C MET A 349 -5.90 -9.77 -2.87
N GLY A 350 -6.58 -10.91 -2.69
CA GLY A 350 -5.92 -12.19 -2.49
C GLY A 350 -5.32 -12.38 -1.10
N TRP A 351 -5.67 -11.53 -0.13
CA TRP A 351 -5.16 -11.57 1.26
C TRP A 351 -6.30 -11.55 2.27
N PRO A 352 -6.12 -12.19 3.45
CA PRO A 352 -7.07 -12.06 4.54
C PRO A 352 -7.06 -10.62 5.08
N LEU A 353 -8.15 -10.24 5.75
CA LEU A 353 -8.15 -9.02 6.56
C LEU A 353 -7.28 -9.23 7.80
N GLU A 354 -6.68 -8.14 8.26
CA GLU A 354 -5.87 -8.09 9.47
C GLU A 354 -6.47 -7.07 10.44
N PRO A 355 -6.32 -7.27 11.76
CA PRO A 355 -6.69 -6.25 12.74
C PRO A 355 -6.03 -4.89 12.43
N ILE A 356 -6.83 -3.83 12.50
CA ILE A 356 -6.34 -2.45 12.47
C ILE A 356 -6.07 -2.07 13.93
N GLU A 357 -4.82 -1.75 14.23
CA GLU A 357 -4.28 -1.57 15.59
C GLU A 357 -3.67 -0.18 15.78
#